data_AF-A0A9D4N8W6-F1
#
_entry.id   AF-A0A9D4N8W6-F1
#
_cell.length_a   1.000
_cell.length_b   1.000
_cell.length_c   1.000
_cell.angle_alpha   90.00
_cell.angle_beta   90.00
_cell.angle_gamma   90.00
#
_symmetry.space_group_name_H-M   'P 1'
#
loop_
_entity.id
_entity.type
_entity.pdbx_description
1 polymer ?
#
loop_
_entity_poly.entity_id
_entity_poly.type
_entity_poly.pdbx_seq_one_letter_code
_entity_poly.pdbx_strand_id
1 'polypeptide(L)'
;MASFSMPAVDVASDEVKDHCCSACVEQSIEICADFYCETCLKLYCRQCIHHHGQLFKKHTPYGRNQMNKWPVSKKVKDFLLMCEVHKGETLKMFCDDHSQLCCTDCAFVNHRQCLKVEHIFKKNTNITELQQLSTKLETILHKMNSLHAKQEATIQSVQGSYDEQLQLGNTQENQ
;
A
#
# COMPACT_ATOMS: atom_id res chain seq x y z
N MET A 1 29.15 -16.75 38.98
CA MET A 1 28.83 -17.69 37.88
C MET A 1 27.32 -17.78 37.84
N ALA A 2 26.68 -17.00 36.98
CA ALA A 2 26.17 -17.43 35.66
C ALA A 2 25.10 -18.52 35.84
N SER A 3 23.86 -18.40 35.39
CA SER A 3 23.38 -17.71 34.19
C SER A 3 21.84 -17.75 34.20
N PHE A 4 21.17 -16.59 34.22
CA PHE A 4 19.76 -16.51 33.85
C PHE A 4 19.70 -16.32 32.33
N SER A 5 19.42 -17.41 31.62
CA SER A 5 19.19 -17.38 30.18
C SER A 5 17.74 -16.96 29.94
N MET A 6 17.52 -15.69 29.61
CA MET A 6 16.27 -15.26 28.97
C MET A 6 16.24 -15.82 27.55
N PRO A 7 15.16 -16.46 27.10
CA PRO A 7 15.01 -16.80 25.70
C PRO A 7 14.88 -15.51 24.88
N ALA A 8 15.63 -15.44 23.79
CA ALA A 8 15.67 -14.36 22.83
C ALA A 8 14.25 -14.06 22.33
N VAL A 9 13.85 -12.80 22.45
CA VAL A 9 12.68 -12.27 21.75
C VAL A 9 13.14 -12.08 20.31
N ASP A 10 12.84 -13.07 19.47
CA ASP A 10 13.06 -12.96 18.03
C ASP A 10 12.11 -11.88 17.50
N VAL A 11 12.69 -10.69 17.31
CA VAL A 11 12.14 -9.59 16.53
C VAL A 11 12.17 -10.04 15.07
N ALA A 12 11.21 -10.88 14.68
CA ALA A 12 11.00 -11.25 13.29
C ALA A 12 10.29 -10.11 12.57
N SER A 13 11.14 -9.25 12.00
CA SER A 13 11.02 -8.56 10.72
C SER A 13 9.61 -8.11 10.28
N ASP A 14 9.51 -6.79 10.17
CA ASP A 14 8.45 -5.98 9.57
C ASP A 14 8.31 -6.26 8.05
N GLU A 15 8.05 -7.50 7.67
CA GLU A 15 7.55 -7.83 6.34
C GLU A 15 6.04 -7.56 6.33
N VAL A 16 5.69 -6.44 5.71
CA VAL A 16 4.32 -6.02 5.40
C VAL A 16 3.47 -7.24 5.01
N LYS A 17 2.35 -7.40 5.72
CA LYS A 17 1.31 -8.41 5.44
C LYS A 17 0.71 -8.15 4.06
N ASP A 18 1.37 -8.55 2.97
CA ASP A 18 0.89 -8.23 1.63
C ASP A 18 -0.44 -8.91 1.26
N HIS A 19 -0.87 -9.89 2.05
CA HIS A 19 -2.06 -10.68 1.76
C HIS A 19 -2.93 -10.87 3.01
N CYS A 20 -4.06 -10.16 3.08
CA CYS A 20 -5.03 -10.28 4.16
C CYS A 20 -6.12 -11.31 3.83
N CYS A 21 -6.62 -12.00 4.86
CA CYS A 21 -7.76 -12.90 4.75
C CYS A 21 -9.02 -12.11 4.40
N SER A 22 -9.65 -12.43 3.27
CA SER A 22 -10.84 -11.72 2.77
C SER A 22 -12.00 -11.74 3.78
N ALA A 23 -12.22 -12.88 4.43
CA ALA A 23 -13.30 -13.02 5.42
C ALA A 23 -13.03 -12.27 6.73
N CYS A 24 -11.77 -12.16 7.16
CA CYS A 24 -11.42 -11.42 8.36
C CYS A 24 -11.50 -9.90 8.12
N VAL A 25 -11.10 -9.43 6.93
CA VAL A 25 -11.20 -8.02 6.54
C VAL A 25 -12.66 -7.56 6.52
N GLU A 26 -13.60 -8.41 6.05
CA GLU A 26 -15.04 -8.13 6.12
C GLU A 26 -15.53 -7.90 7.58
N GLN A 27 -14.81 -8.41 8.58
CA GLN A 27 -15.09 -8.22 10.01
C GLN A 27 -14.18 -7.16 10.66
N SER A 28 -13.45 -6.37 9.87
CA SER A 28 -12.47 -5.38 10.33
C SER A 28 -11.30 -5.99 11.13
N ILE A 29 -10.92 -7.23 10.82
CA ILE A 29 -9.80 -7.95 11.44
C ILE A 29 -8.72 -8.22 10.40
N GLU A 30 -7.51 -7.71 10.64
CA GLU A 30 -6.37 -7.85 9.71
C GLU A 30 -5.49 -9.06 10.05
N ILE A 31 -5.87 -10.22 9.51
CA ILE A 31 -5.11 -11.47 9.63
C ILE A 31 -4.46 -11.82 8.30
N CYS A 32 -3.19 -12.24 8.33
CA CYS A 32 -2.48 -12.74 7.16
C CYS A 32 -3.20 -13.96 6.56
N ALA A 33 -3.36 -13.95 5.24
CA ALA A 33 -3.78 -15.11 4.50
C ALA A 33 -2.61 -16.10 4.33
N ASP A 34 -2.94 -17.39 4.48
CA ASP A 34 -2.01 -18.50 4.23
C ASP A 34 -2.43 -19.34 3.02
N PHE A 35 -3.68 -19.16 2.57
CA PHE A 35 -4.31 -19.97 1.53
C PHE A 35 -5.10 -19.11 0.55
N TYR A 36 -5.20 -19.59 -0.68
CA TYR A 36 -6.02 -19.03 -1.74
C TYR A 36 -6.97 -20.10 -2.29
N CYS A 37 -8.24 -19.78 -2.44
CA CYS A 37 -9.20 -20.66 -3.10
C CYS A 37 -9.41 -20.21 -4.55
N GLU A 38 -9.04 -21.05 -5.52
CA GLU A 38 -9.20 -20.74 -6.95
C GLU A 38 -10.67 -20.68 -7.39
N THR A 39 -11.54 -21.45 -6.75
CA THR A 39 -12.97 -21.43 -7.08
C THR A 39 -13.66 -20.16 -6.58
N CYS A 40 -13.25 -19.65 -5.41
CA CYS A 40 -13.85 -18.45 -4.82
C CYS A 40 -13.08 -17.17 -5.14
N LEU A 41 -11.89 -17.26 -5.72
CA LEU A 41 -10.98 -16.15 -5.96
C LEU A 41 -10.69 -15.33 -4.68
N LYS A 42 -10.70 -15.98 -3.50
CA LYS A 42 -10.54 -15.34 -2.18
C LYS A 42 -9.35 -15.90 -1.41
N LEU A 43 -8.78 -15.05 -0.56
CA LEU A 43 -7.65 -15.35 0.33
C LEU A 43 -8.16 -15.66 1.73
N TYR A 44 -7.55 -16.65 2.38
CA TYR A 44 -7.99 -17.17 3.67
C TYR A 44 -6.83 -17.40 4.62
N CYS A 45 -7.02 -17.06 5.90
CA CYS A 45 -6.17 -17.55 6.98
C CYS A 45 -6.49 -19.03 7.29
N ARG A 46 -5.69 -19.68 8.14
CA ARG A 46 -5.88 -21.09 8.56
C ARG A 46 -7.29 -21.38 9.07
N GLN A 47 -7.85 -20.49 9.89
CA GLN A 47 -9.16 -20.72 10.49
C GLN A 47 -10.28 -20.59 9.45
N CYS A 48 -10.22 -19.55 8.60
CA CYS A 48 -11.25 -19.34 7.60
C CYS A 48 -11.21 -20.42 6.51
N ILE A 49 -10.03 -20.91 6.11
CA ILE A 49 -9.96 -22.00 5.12
C ILE A 49 -10.49 -23.33 5.67
N HIS A 50 -10.31 -23.58 6.97
CA HIS A 50 -10.87 -24.78 7.61
C HIS A 50 -12.39 -24.78 7.53
N HIS A 51 -13.04 -23.68 7.94
CA HIS A 51 -14.50 -23.54 7.83
C HIS A 51 -14.97 -23.56 6.36
N HIS A 52 -14.22 -22.91 5.48
CA HIS A 52 -14.48 -22.93 4.05
C HIS A 52 -14.50 -24.36 3.49
N GLY A 53 -13.51 -25.19 3.83
CA GLY A 53 -13.42 -26.58 3.37
C GLY A 53 -14.54 -27.47 3.89
N GLN A 54 -15.10 -27.18 5.06
CA GLN A 54 -16.26 -27.91 5.61
C GLN A 54 -17.52 -27.66 4.78
N LEU A 55 -17.74 -26.42 4.34
CA LEU A 55 -18.91 -26.01 3.54
C LEU A 55 -18.74 -26.32 2.06
N PHE A 56 -17.52 -26.16 1.53
CA PHE A 56 -17.22 -26.25 0.11
C PHE A 56 -16.21 -27.36 -0.20
N LYS A 57 -16.61 -28.61 0.02
CA LYS A 57 -15.74 -29.80 -0.12
C LYS A 57 -15.08 -29.97 -1.50
N LYS A 58 -15.60 -29.33 -2.54
CA LYS A 58 -15.07 -29.40 -3.92
C LYS A 58 -14.03 -28.30 -4.22
N HIS A 59 -13.88 -27.32 -3.36
CA HIS A 59 -12.93 -26.23 -3.59
C HIS A 59 -11.53 -26.69 -3.22
N THR A 60 -10.55 -26.34 -4.07
CA THR A 60 -9.15 -26.70 -3.84
C THR A 60 -8.37 -25.46 -3.39
N PRO A 61 -7.98 -25.38 -2.10
CA PRO A 61 -7.14 -24.29 -1.63
C PRO A 61 -5.67 -24.53 -1.95
N TYR A 62 -4.97 -23.46 -2.29
CA TYR A 62 -3.54 -23.41 -2.55
C TYR A 62 -2.83 -22.65 -1.45
N GLY A 63 -1.84 -23.28 -0.80
CA GLY A 63 -1.03 -22.64 0.23
C GLY A 63 -0.02 -21.64 -0.33
N ARG A 64 0.75 -21.01 0.56
CA ARG A 64 1.84 -20.08 0.19
C ARG A 64 2.92 -20.70 -0.70
N ASN A 65 3.14 -22.01 -0.62
CA ASN A 65 4.06 -22.73 -1.51
C ASN A 65 3.61 -22.74 -2.99
N GLN A 66 2.36 -22.36 -3.27
CA GLN A 66 1.78 -22.26 -4.61
C GLN A 66 1.32 -20.82 -4.90
N MET A 67 2.13 -19.85 -4.46
CA MET A 67 1.81 -18.42 -4.59
C MET A 67 1.65 -17.98 -6.05
N ASN A 68 2.28 -18.66 -7.01
CA ASN A 68 2.08 -18.44 -8.46
C ASN A 68 0.61 -18.61 -8.91
N LYS A 69 -0.20 -19.35 -8.16
CA LYS A 69 -1.63 -19.51 -8.41
C LYS A 69 -2.48 -18.41 -7.77
N TRP A 70 -1.93 -17.65 -6.83
CA TRP A 70 -2.64 -16.56 -6.17
C TRP A 70 -2.85 -15.41 -7.17
N PRO A 71 -4.01 -14.75 -7.13
CA PRO A 71 -4.36 -13.69 -8.08
C PRO A 71 -3.44 -12.47 -7.90
N VAL A 72 -2.80 -12.34 -6.73
CA VAL A 72 -1.85 -11.26 -6.42
C VAL A 72 -0.49 -11.47 -7.11
N SER A 73 -0.13 -12.71 -7.47
CA SER A 73 1.12 -13.03 -8.17
C SER A 73 1.00 -12.94 -9.69
N LYS A 74 -0.23 -12.96 -10.22
CA LYS A 74 -0.51 -12.76 -11.63
C LYS A 74 -0.68 -11.27 -11.87
N LYS A 75 0.29 -10.65 -12.54
CA LYS A 75 0.15 -9.27 -13.01
C LYS A 75 -1.16 -9.22 -13.81
N VAL A 76 -2.01 -8.22 -13.56
CA VAL A 76 -3.36 -8.05 -14.17
C VAL A 76 -3.38 -8.22 -15.71
N LYS A 77 -2.22 -8.09 -16.36
CA LYS A 77 -2.00 -8.41 -17.78
C LYS A 77 -2.42 -9.84 -18.18
N ASP A 78 -2.39 -10.81 -17.27
CA ASP A 78 -2.65 -12.23 -17.60
C ASP A 78 -4.15 -12.60 -17.61
N PHE A 79 -5.04 -11.67 -17.20
CA PHE A 79 -6.50 -11.88 -17.16
C PHE A 79 -7.26 -11.10 -18.23
N LEU A 80 -6.56 -10.53 -19.22
CA LEU A 80 -7.24 -9.78 -20.27
C LEU A 80 -8.08 -10.72 -21.12
N LEU A 81 -9.39 -10.52 -21.07
CA LEU A 81 -10.37 -11.21 -21.89
C LEU A 81 -10.09 -10.93 -23.37
N MET A 82 -10.32 -11.93 -24.21
CA MET A 82 -10.16 -11.80 -25.66
C MET A 82 -11.44 -11.23 -26.29
N CYS A 83 -11.30 -10.44 -27.34
CA CYS A 83 -12.43 -9.95 -28.10
C CYS A 83 -13.06 -11.09 -28.92
N GLU A 84 -14.38 -11.22 -28.83
CA GLU A 84 -15.15 -12.23 -29.58
C GLU A 84 -15.24 -11.89 -31.08
N VAL A 85 -15.18 -10.59 -31.41
CA VAL A 85 -15.28 -10.08 -32.79
C VAL A 85 -13.91 -10.05 -33.47
N HIS A 86 -12.91 -9.51 -32.79
CA HIS A 86 -11.55 -9.36 -33.30
C HIS A 86 -10.63 -10.43 -32.70
N LYS A 87 -10.49 -11.55 -33.39
CA LYS A 87 -9.70 -12.69 -32.92
C LYS A 87 -8.24 -12.29 -32.68
N GLY A 88 -7.72 -12.61 -31.50
CA GLY A 88 -6.35 -12.28 -31.12
C GLY A 88 -6.20 -10.93 -30.42
N GLU A 89 -7.26 -10.10 -30.42
CA GLU A 89 -7.26 -8.84 -29.69
C GLU A 89 -7.74 -9.01 -28.25
N THR A 90 -7.10 -8.27 -27.35
CA THR A 90 -7.45 -8.24 -25.92
C THR A 90 -8.35 -7.06 -25.60
N LEU A 91 -9.33 -7.25 -24.73
CA LEU A 91 -10.20 -6.20 -24.20
C LEU A 91 -9.41 -5.30 -23.24
N LYS A 92 -8.95 -4.15 -23.75
CA LYS A 92 -8.11 -3.17 -23.05
C LYS A 92 -8.78 -1.81 -22.88
N MET A 93 -9.94 -1.62 -23.50
CA MET A 93 -10.71 -0.38 -23.50
C MET A 93 -12.05 -0.60 -22.80
N PHE A 94 -12.60 0.45 -22.20
CA PHE A 94 -13.95 0.48 -21.65
C PHE A 94 -14.70 1.66 -22.27
N CYS A 95 -15.89 1.39 -22.78
CA CYS A 95 -16.80 2.40 -23.32
C CYS A 95 -17.86 2.70 -22.26
N ASP A 96 -17.88 3.93 -21.73
CA ASP A 96 -18.87 4.34 -20.73
C ASP A 96 -20.28 4.44 -21.34
N ASP A 97 -20.38 4.92 -22.58
CA ASP A 97 -21.66 5.13 -23.26
C ASP A 97 -22.46 3.83 -23.44
N HIS A 98 -21.77 2.70 -23.52
CA HIS A 98 -22.35 1.35 -23.61
C HIS A 98 -22.11 0.51 -22.36
N SER A 99 -21.34 1.03 -21.39
CA SER A 99 -20.91 0.33 -20.18
C SER A 99 -20.29 -1.05 -20.47
N GLN A 100 -19.42 -1.13 -21.48
CA GLN A 100 -18.87 -2.39 -22.00
C GLN A 100 -17.36 -2.35 -22.23
N LEU A 101 -16.69 -3.47 -21.98
CA LEU A 101 -15.29 -3.70 -22.35
C LEU A 101 -15.16 -3.95 -23.86
N CYS A 102 -14.17 -3.30 -24.49
CA CYS A 102 -13.89 -3.42 -25.92
C CYS A 102 -12.37 -3.54 -26.18
N CYS A 103 -12.00 -4.10 -27.34
CA CYS A 103 -10.62 -4.00 -27.83
C CYS A 103 -10.43 -2.67 -28.58
N THR A 104 -9.19 -2.39 -28.94
CA THR A 104 -8.82 -1.19 -29.70
C THR A 104 -9.55 -1.10 -31.04
N ASP A 105 -9.70 -2.22 -31.76
CA ASP A 105 -10.43 -2.23 -33.04
C ASP A 105 -11.94 -1.97 -32.87
N CYS A 106 -12.56 -2.56 -31.85
CA CYS A 106 -13.94 -2.24 -31.49
C CYS A 106 -14.10 -0.75 -31.17
N ALA A 107 -13.13 -0.13 -30.51
CA ALA A 107 -13.17 1.30 -30.21
C ALA A 107 -13.21 2.15 -31.50
N PHE A 108 -12.43 1.76 -32.53
CA PHE A 108 -12.36 2.48 -33.80
C PHE A 108 -13.54 2.22 -34.76
N VAL A 109 -14.10 1.01 -34.72
CA VAL A 109 -15.15 0.60 -35.67
C VAL A 109 -16.54 0.75 -35.08
N ASN A 110 -16.78 0.18 -33.89
CA ASN A 110 -18.11 0.07 -33.29
C ASN A 110 -18.41 1.21 -32.32
N HIS A 111 -17.40 1.72 -31.61
CA HIS A 111 -17.56 2.81 -30.65
C HIS A 111 -17.01 4.15 -31.16
N ARG A 112 -16.88 4.31 -32.48
CA ARG A 112 -16.31 5.52 -33.10
C ARG A 112 -17.06 6.80 -32.72
N GLN A 113 -18.37 6.70 -32.52
CA GLN A 113 -19.24 7.83 -32.16
C GLN A 113 -19.40 7.99 -30.64
N CYS A 114 -18.82 7.09 -29.85
CA CYS A 114 -18.83 7.20 -28.39
C CYS A 114 -17.87 8.31 -27.94
N LEU A 115 -18.32 9.09 -26.97
CA LEU A 115 -17.56 10.21 -26.42
C LEU A 115 -16.59 9.75 -25.34
N LYS A 116 -16.91 8.66 -24.65
CA LYS A 116 -16.15 8.17 -23.49
C LYS A 116 -15.71 6.74 -23.69
N VAL A 117 -14.57 6.58 -24.36
CA VAL A 117 -13.88 5.30 -24.50
C VAL A 117 -12.46 5.45 -24.01
N GLU A 118 -12.12 4.79 -22.92
CA GLU A 118 -10.82 4.92 -22.27
C GLU A 118 -10.13 3.57 -22.07
N HIS A 119 -8.81 3.60 -22.00
CA HIS A 119 -8.03 2.41 -21.70
C HIS A 119 -8.21 2.04 -20.22
N ILE A 120 -8.52 0.78 -19.91
CA ILE A 120 -8.82 0.35 -18.53
C ILE A 120 -7.62 0.47 -17.57
N PHE A 121 -6.40 0.50 -18.13
CA PHE A 121 -5.16 0.74 -17.39
C PHE A 121 -4.66 2.17 -17.49
N LYS A 122 -5.49 3.11 -17.98
CA LYS A 122 -5.13 4.52 -17.99
C LYS A 122 -4.83 4.93 -16.55
N LYS A 123 -3.62 5.44 -16.33
CA LYS A 123 -3.24 5.93 -15.01
C LYS A 123 -4.20 7.03 -14.60
N ASN A 124 -4.76 6.92 -13.41
CA ASN A 124 -5.55 7.99 -12.83
C ASN A 124 -4.60 9.13 -12.44
N THR A 125 -4.63 10.21 -13.23
CA THR A 125 -3.77 11.37 -13.05
C THR A 125 -3.96 12.03 -11.68
N ASN A 126 -5.20 12.01 -11.16
CA ASN A 126 -5.50 12.56 -9.84
C ASN A 126 -4.77 11.79 -8.74
N ILE A 127 -4.65 10.46 -8.85
CA ILE A 127 -3.89 9.66 -7.88
C ILE A 127 -2.40 10.04 -7.95
N THR A 128 -1.83 10.19 -9.15
CA THR A 128 -0.42 10.59 -9.28
C THR A 128 -0.15 11.99 -8.75
N GLU A 129 -1.07 12.93 -8.96
CA GLU A 129 -0.96 14.30 -8.44
C GLU A 129 -1.07 14.32 -6.90
N LEU A 130 -1.98 13.54 -6.33
CA LEU A 130 -2.10 13.40 -4.87
C LEU A 130 -0.84 12.80 -4.25
N GLN A 131 -0.22 11.80 -4.88
CA GLN A 131 1.05 11.22 -4.43
C GLN A 131 2.19 12.25 -4.48
N GLN A 132 2.25 13.07 -5.54
CA GLN A 132 3.22 14.16 -5.63
C GLN A 132 3.00 15.24 -4.58
N LEU A 133 1.74 15.53 -4.24
CA LEU A 133 1.42 16.49 -3.19
C LEU A 133 1.83 15.95 -1.81
N SER A 134 1.56 14.68 -1.52
CA SER A 134 1.96 14.02 -0.26
C SER A 134 3.46 14.11 -0.02
N THR A 135 4.26 13.76 -1.04
CA THR A 135 5.74 13.80 -0.94
C THR A 135 6.27 15.23 -0.75
N LYS A 136 5.63 16.23 -1.38
CA LYS A 136 5.96 17.64 -1.14
C LYS A 136 5.63 18.07 0.30
N LEU A 137 4.49 17.65 0.84
CA LEU A 137 4.11 17.95 2.23
C LEU A 137 5.09 17.32 3.23
N GLU A 138 5.48 16.06 3.03
CA GLU A 138 6.49 15.39 3.85
C GLU A 138 7.84 16.15 3.84
N THR A 139 8.25 16.61 2.65
CA THR A 139 9.49 17.40 2.50
C THR A 139 9.40 18.73 3.25
N ILE A 140 8.26 19.41 3.18
CA ILE A 140 8.02 20.67 3.91
C ILE A 140 8.07 20.41 5.41
N LEU A 141 7.42 19.35 5.88
CA LEU A 141 7.37 18.98 7.29
C LEU A 141 8.78 18.68 7.83
N HIS A 142 9.59 17.95 7.06
CA HIS A 142 11.00 17.70 7.40
C HIS A 142 11.82 19.01 7.50
N LYS A 143 11.67 19.90 6.52
CA LYS A 143 12.34 21.22 6.55
C LYS A 143 11.93 22.04 7.76
N MET A 144 10.64 22.06 8.08
CA MET A 144 10.10 22.79 9.22
C MET A 144 10.69 22.29 10.55
N ASN A 145 10.75 20.97 10.74
CA ASN A 145 11.39 20.37 11.91
C ASN A 145 12.89 20.69 12.00
N SER A 146 13.60 20.68 10.88
CA SER A 146 15.02 21.04 10.85
C SER A 146 15.27 22.52 11.18
N LEU A 147 14.35 23.41 10.76
CA LEU A 147 14.41 24.83 11.10
C LEU A 147 14.09 25.05 12.57
N HIS A 148 13.09 24.33 13.11
CA HIS A 148 12.74 24.39 14.53
C HIS A 148 13.93 24.01 15.41
N ALA A 149 14.59 22.89 15.12
CA ALA A 149 15.77 22.44 15.88
C ALA A 149 16.92 23.46 15.85
N LYS A 150 17.15 24.11 14.69
CA LYS A 150 18.16 25.19 14.57
C LYS A 150 17.77 26.43 15.38
N GLN A 151 16.48 26.77 15.39
CA GLN A 151 15.97 27.91 16.14
C GLN A 151 16.11 27.66 17.65
N GLU A 152 15.79 26.46 18.13
CA GLU A 152 15.98 26.06 19.54
C GLU A 152 17.45 26.13 19.96
N ALA A 153 18.37 25.60 19.13
CA ALA A 153 19.80 25.67 19.40
C ALA A 153 20.31 27.13 19.47
N THR A 154 19.78 28.00 18.59
CA THR A 154 20.13 29.43 18.60
C THR A 154 19.62 30.10 19.88
N ILE A 155 18.36 29.84 20.27
CA ILE A 155 17.77 30.39 21.51
C ILE A 155 18.60 29.98 22.73
N GLN A 156 18.98 28.70 22.83
CA GLN A 156 19.82 28.20 23.93
C GLN A 156 21.19 28.90 23.98
N SER A 157 21.82 29.13 22.81
CA SER A 157 23.11 29.83 22.75
C SER A 157 23.01 31.30 23.21
N VAL A 158 21.92 31.99 22.84
CA VAL A 158 21.69 33.38 23.25
C VAL A 158 21.41 33.46 24.75
N GLN A 159 20.58 32.55 25.28
CA GLN A 159 20.30 32.47 26.71
C GLN A 159 21.58 32.22 27.52
N GLY A 160 22.43 31.27 27.10
CA GLY A 160 23.71 31.01 27.76
C GLY A 160 24.63 32.23 27.80
N SER A 161 24.72 32.98 26.68
CA SER A 161 25.53 34.20 26.63
C SER A 161 25.01 35.32 27.55
N TYR A 162 23.69 35.43 27.70
CA TYR A 162 23.06 36.41 28.58
C TYR A 162 23.28 36.05 30.05
N ASP A 163 23.17 34.78 30.40
CA ASP A 163 23.40 34.29 31.76
C ASP A 163 24.87 34.49 32.21
N GLU A 164 25.85 34.27 31.30
CA GLU A 164 27.27 34.57 31.58
C GLU A 164 27.51 36.07 31.83
N GLN A 165 26.87 36.95 31.05
CA GLN A 165 27.00 38.41 31.24
C GLN A 165 26.42 38.87 32.58
N LEU A 166 25.29 38.31 33.02
CA LEU A 166 24.69 38.61 34.32
C LEU A 166 25.58 38.16 35.49
N GLN A 167 26.24 37.00 35.38
CA GLN A 167 27.15 36.50 36.41
C GLN A 167 28.39 37.39 36.55
N LEU A 168 28.97 37.85 35.44
CA LEU A 168 30.15 38.74 35.44
C LEU A 168 29.84 40.12 36.03
N GLY A 169 28.66 40.69 35.74
CA GLY A 169 28.22 41.96 36.30
C GLY A 169 28.04 41.91 37.83
N ASN A 170 27.42 40.85 38.35
CA ASN A 170 27.19 40.67 39.78
C ASN A 170 28.49 40.47 40.59
N THR A 171 29.56 39.96 39.97
CA THR A 171 30.89 39.84 40.62
C THR A 171 31.67 41.15 40.71
N GLN A 172 31.37 42.16 39.87
CA GLN A 172 32.07 43.45 39.89
C GLN A 172 31.46 44.46 40.86
N GLU A 173 30.18 44.32 41.25
CA GLU A 173 29.52 45.22 42.22
C GLU A 173 29.81 44.87 43.70
N ASN A 174 30.47 43.74 43.98
CA ASN A 174 30.72 43.24 45.34
C ASN A 174 32.19 43.39 45.80
N GLN A 175 32.98 44.26 45.14
CA GLN A 175 34.34 44.66 45.52
C GLN A 175 34.39 46.14 45.85
#